data_AF-S3ASH0-F1
#
_entry.id   AF-S3ASH0-F1
#
_cell.length_a   1.000
_cell.length_b   1.000
_cell.length_c   1.000
_cell.angle_alpha   90.00
_cell.angle_beta   90.00
_cell.angle_gamma   90.00
#
_symmetry.space_group_name_H-M   'P 1'
#
loop_
_entity.id
_entity.type
_entity.pdbx_description
1 polymer ?
#
loop_
_entity_poly.entity_id
_entity_poly.type
_entity_poly.pdbx_seq_one_letter_code
_entity_poly.pdbx_strand_id
1 'polypeptide(L)'
;MSQAKRTPGDVLRASRKKDSQTKRTKVLATLEAMAERGETISFTAVARAAGVSNWLVYAEGVREHIEAAMKGQAKAGRRKSQAGAGASAASLATDLALVREENKALREERDRLKKAVQRSLGAQLDQAGTRELTARIDELLAAVERLTVERDEIRAERDELRRKLAETEDDLAAAREAGKRMMRHVNRGQQ
;
A
#
# COMPACT_ATOMS: atom_id res chain seq x y z
N MET A 1 -1.12 -63.72 -17.66
CA MET A 1 -0.24 -62.55 -17.38
C MET A 1 -1.14 -61.34 -17.13
N SER A 2 -1.50 -61.09 -15.86
CA SER A 2 -2.43 -60.01 -15.48
C SER A 2 -1.75 -58.64 -15.62
N GLN A 3 -2.30 -57.76 -16.47
CA GLN A 3 -1.88 -56.35 -16.52
C GLN A 3 -2.30 -55.67 -15.22
N ALA A 4 -1.33 -55.36 -14.35
CA ALA A 4 -1.57 -54.56 -13.16
C ALA A 4 -2.18 -53.21 -13.55
N LYS A 5 -3.40 -52.93 -13.08
CA LYS A 5 -4.13 -51.68 -13.33
C LYS A 5 -3.31 -50.52 -12.77
N ARG A 6 -2.92 -49.57 -13.63
CA ARG A 6 -2.21 -48.34 -13.24
C ARG A 6 -2.96 -47.63 -12.12
N THR A 7 -2.28 -47.31 -11.04
CA THR A 7 -2.88 -46.52 -9.96
C THR A 7 -2.89 -45.03 -10.33
N PRO A 8 -3.80 -44.21 -9.78
CA PRO A 8 -3.76 -42.76 -9.96
C PRO A 8 -2.41 -42.11 -9.59
N GLY A 9 -1.70 -42.67 -8.61
CA GLY A 9 -0.34 -42.24 -8.24
C GLY A 9 0.71 -42.50 -9.32
N ASP A 10 0.58 -43.59 -10.07
CA ASP A 10 1.48 -43.90 -11.20
C ASP A 10 1.29 -42.92 -12.37
N VAL A 11 0.03 -42.55 -12.63
CA VAL A 11 -0.32 -41.56 -13.67
C VAL A 11 0.28 -40.19 -13.32
N LEU A 12 0.15 -39.76 -12.06
CA LEU A 12 0.73 -38.49 -11.60
C LEU A 12 2.26 -38.49 -11.64
N ARG A 13 2.92 -39.57 -11.22
CA ARG A 13 4.39 -39.70 -11.32
C ARG A 13 4.86 -39.65 -12.78
N ALA A 14 4.19 -40.36 -13.68
CA ALA A 14 4.52 -40.35 -15.10
C ALA A 14 4.32 -38.96 -15.71
N SER A 15 3.22 -38.27 -15.38
CA SER A 15 2.95 -36.90 -15.84
C SER A 15 4.01 -35.92 -15.36
N ARG A 16 4.40 -35.98 -14.07
CA ARG A 16 5.46 -35.13 -13.51
C ARG A 16 6.81 -35.39 -14.16
N LYS A 17 7.14 -36.66 -14.45
CA LYS A 17 8.39 -37.02 -15.14
C LYS A 17 8.41 -36.45 -16.57
N LYS A 18 7.31 -36.55 -17.30
CA LYS A 18 7.18 -35.99 -18.65
C LYS A 18 7.30 -34.46 -18.65
N ASP A 19 6.58 -33.78 -17.77
CA ASP A 19 6.65 -32.31 -17.63
C ASP A 19 8.08 -31.86 -17.26
N SER A 20 8.73 -32.59 -16.35
CA SER A 20 10.12 -32.34 -15.98
C SER A 20 11.08 -32.51 -17.17
N GLN A 21 10.90 -33.54 -18.00
CA GLN A 21 11.70 -33.75 -19.21
C GLN A 21 11.47 -32.63 -20.24
N THR A 22 10.22 -32.27 -20.52
CA THR A 22 9.88 -31.19 -21.45
C THR A 22 10.54 -29.87 -21.04
N LYS A 23 10.49 -29.53 -19.75
CA LYS A 23 11.15 -28.32 -19.23
C LYS A 23 12.66 -28.37 -19.38
N ARG A 24 13.30 -29.52 -19.13
CA ARG A 24 14.75 -29.69 -19.35
C ARG A 24 15.12 -29.53 -20.83
N THR A 25 14.40 -30.18 -21.74
CA THR A 25 14.62 -30.05 -23.19
C THR A 25 14.47 -28.60 -23.65
N LYS A 26 13.47 -27.87 -23.13
CA LYS A 26 13.28 -26.44 -23.41
C LYS A 26 14.48 -25.61 -22.98
N VAL A 27 15.03 -25.87 -21.79
CA VAL A 27 16.22 -25.17 -21.30
C VAL A 27 17.42 -25.39 -22.23
N LEU A 28 17.67 -26.64 -22.64
CA LEU A 28 18.79 -26.95 -23.54
C LEU A 28 18.63 -26.31 -24.92
N ALA A 29 17.43 -26.35 -25.50
CA ALA A 29 17.15 -25.68 -26.77
C ALA A 29 17.32 -24.14 -26.67
N THR A 30 16.91 -23.56 -25.54
CA THR A 30 17.10 -22.13 -25.29
C THR A 30 18.58 -21.78 -25.15
N LEU A 31 19.35 -22.62 -24.45
CA LEU A 31 20.79 -22.46 -24.27
C LEU A 31 21.54 -22.46 -25.61
N GLU A 32 21.19 -23.39 -26.50
CA GLU A 32 21.75 -23.48 -27.85
C GLU A 32 21.42 -22.24 -28.67
N ALA A 33 20.15 -21.82 -28.67
CA ALA A 33 19.73 -20.61 -29.37
C ALA A 33 20.42 -19.33 -28.82
N MET A 34 20.65 -19.25 -27.50
CA MET A 34 21.43 -18.15 -26.90
C MET A 34 22.89 -18.18 -27.35
N ALA A 35 23.49 -19.37 -27.44
CA ALA A 35 24.86 -19.54 -27.91
C ALA A 35 25.03 -19.12 -29.38
N GLU A 36 24.08 -19.49 -30.25
CA GLU A 36 24.07 -19.11 -31.66
C GLU A 36 23.95 -17.60 -31.86
N ARG A 37 23.11 -16.94 -31.07
CA ARG A 37 22.94 -15.47 -31.09
C ARG A 37 24.09 -14.71 -30.43
N GLY A 38 25.00 -15.40 -29.74
CA GLY A 38 26.10 -14.79 -29.01
C GLY A 38 25.66 -14.01 -27.76
N GLU A 39 24.49 -14.32 -27.21
CA GLU A 39 24.00 -13.73 -25.96
C GLU A 39 24.82 -14.22 -24.77
N THR A 40 24.93 -13.41 -23.72
CA THR A 40 25.67 -13.80 -22.51
C THR A 40 24.95 -14.94 -21.79
N ILE A 41 25.58 -16.12 -21.78
CA ILE A 41 25.07 -17.29 -21.09
C ILE A 41 25.34 -17.18 -19.58
N SER A 42 24.28 -17.27 -18.79
CA SER A 42 24.32 -17.41 -17.33
C SER A 42 23.06 -18.13 -16.84
N PHE A 43 23.08 -18.72 -15.65
CA PHE A 43 21.94 -19.43 -15.07
C PHE A 43 20.66 -18.59 -15.06
N THR A 44 20.75 -17.33 -14.60
CA THR A 44 19.59 -16.44 -14.50
C THR A 44 19.07 -15.99 -15.86
N ALA A 45 19.98 -15.75 -16.83
CA ALA A 45 19.60 -15.40 -18.19
C ALA A 45 18.88 -16.58 -18.87
N VAL A 46 19.41 -17.80 -18.74
CA VAL A 46 18.82 -19.02 -19.30
C VAL A 46 17.47 -19.32 -18.65
N ALA A 47 17.34 -19.21 -17.33
CA ALA A 47 16.07 -19.42 -16.63
C ALA A 47 14.98 -18.45 -17.11
N ARG A 48 15.34 -17.16 -17.26
CA ARG A 48 14.44 -16.13 -17.76
C ARG A 48 14.03 -16.39 -19.22
N ALA A 49 15.00 -16.67 -20.09
CA ALA A 49 14.76 -16.92 -21.51
C ALA A 49 13.91 -18.19 -21.76
N ALA A 50 14.17 -19.26 -21.00
CA ALA A 50 13.41 -20.51 -21.11
C ALA A 50 12.06 -20.45 -20.37
N GLY A 51 11.81 -19.43 -19.55
CA GLY A 51 10.61 -19.31 -18.73
C GLY A 51 10.47 -20.43 -17.70
N VAL A 52 11.57 -20.81 -17.05
CA VAL A 52 11.61 -21.88 -16.02
C VAL A 52 12.07 -21.33 -14.67
N SER A 53 11.84 -22.10 -13.61
CA SER A 53 12.31 -21.71 -12.28
C SER A 53 13.84 -21.75 -12.17
N ASN A 54 14.39 -20.89 -11.32
CA ASN A 54 15.84 -20.86 -11.06
C ASN A 54 16.35 -22.20 -10.50
N TRP A 55 15.52 -22.93 -9.75
CA TRP A 55 15.90 -24.25 -9.24
C TRP A 55 16.17 -25.27 -10.36
N LEU A 56 15.40 -25.23 -11.47
CA LEU A 56 15.57 -26.18 -12.56
C LEU A 56 16.91 -26.02 -13.29
N VAL A 57 17.40 -24.79 -13.45
CA VAL A 57 18.69 -24.55 -14.11
C VAL A 57 19.89 -25.01 -13.29
N TYR A 58 19.73 -25.18 -11.98
CA TYR A 58 20.73 -25.77 -11.09
C TYR A 58 20.56 -27.28 -10.87
N ALA A 59 19.52 -27.89 -11.44
CA ALA A 59 19.31 -29.32 -11.33
C ALA A 59 20.35 -30.10 -12.13
N GLU A 60 20.68 -31.29 -11.63
CA GLU A 60 21.61 -32.23 -12.28
C GLU A 60 21.15 -32.55 -13.71
N GLY A 61 22.12 -32.63 -14.61
CA GLY A 61 21.96 -32.75 -16.05
C GLY A 61 21.85 -31.41 -16.76
N VAL A 62 21.13 -30.41 -16.19
CA VAL A 62 20.97 -29.09 -16.83
C VAL A 62 22.13 -28.17 -16.49
N ARG A 63 22.55 -28.20 -15.22
CA ARG A 63 23.63 -27.36 -14.70
C ARG A 63 24.92 -27.53 -15.49
N GLU A 64 25.29 -28.77 -15.78
CA GLU A 64 26.54 -29.13 -16.46
C GLU A 64 26.56 -28.58 -17.89
N HIS A 65 25.44 -28.63 -18.59
CA HIS A 65 25.31 -28.03 -19.93
C HIS A 65 25.46 -26.51 -19.89
N ILE A 66 24.82 -25.84 -18.92
CA ILE A 66 24.95 -24.38 -18.76
C ILE A 66 26.40 -24.01 -18.43
N GLU A 67 27.04 -24.70 -17.49
CA GLU A 67 28.45 -24.45 -17.13
C GLU A 67 29.41 -24.71 -18.30
N ALA A 68 29.18 -25.77 -19.09
CA ALA A 68 29.96 -26.08 -20.27
C ALA A 68 29.84 -24.98 -21.33
N ALA A 69 28.61 -24.49 -21.58
CA ALA A 69 28.37 -23.40 -22.52
C ALA A 69 29.00 -22.08 -22.04
N MET A 70 28.93 -21.77 -20.75
CA MET A 70 29.62 -20.61 -20.15
C MET A 70 31.15 -20.68 -20.36
N LYS A 71 31.76 -21.83 -20.09
CA LYS A 71 33.20 -22.06 -20.31
C LYS A 71 33.57 -21.94 -21.80
N GLY A 72 32.74 -22.48 -22.68
CA GLY A 72 32.90 -22.39 -24.14
C GLY A 72 32.88 -20.94 -24.64
N GLN A 73 31.90 -20.15 -24.20
CA GLN A 73 31.77 -18.74 -24.56
C GLN A 73 32.97 -17.91 -24.07
N ALA A 74 33.42 -18.14 -22.83
CA ALA A 74 34.60 -17.46 -22.28
C ALA A 74 35.88 -17.78 -23.08
N LYS A 75 36.07 -19.04 -23.48
CA LYS A 75 37.21 -19.47 -24.31
C LYS A 75 37.15 -18.86 -25.72
N ALA A 76 35.97 -18.80 -26.33
CA ALA A 76 35.76 -18.16 -27.63
C ALA A 76 36.06 -16.65 -27.58
N GLY A 77 35.62 -15.95 -26.53
CA GLY A 77 35.94 -14.54 -26.30
C GLY A 77 37.45 -14.30 -26.16
N ARG A 78 38.15 -15.14 -25.40
CA ARG A 78 39.62 -15.06 -25.23
C ARG A 78 40.37 -15.26 -26.55
N ARG A 79 39.92 -16.19 -27.39
CA ARG A 79 40.47 -16.40 -28.74
C ARG A 79 40.24 -15.19 -29.66
N LYS A 80 39.04 -14.59 -29.64
CA LYS A 80 38.76 -13.37 -30.43
C LYS A 80 39.64 -12.19 -30.01
N SER A 81 39.88 -12.03 -28.70
CA SER A 81 40.80 -11.03 -28.16
C SER A 81 42.26 -11.28 -28.59
N GLN A 82 42.75 -12.52 -28.51
CA GLN A 82 44.10 -12.88 -28.99
C GLN A 82 44.28 -12.70 -30.51
N ALA A 83 43.21 -12.89 -31.30
CA ALA A 83 43.21 -12.68 -32.74
C ALA A 83 43.09 -11.20 -33.17
N GLY A 84 43.08 -10.24 -32.22
CA GLY A 84 42.96 -8.81 -32.52
C GLY A 84 41.57 -8.38 -33.02
N ALA A 85 40.59 -9.28 -33.07
CA ALA A 85 39.22 -9.02 -33.51
C ALA A 85 38.29 -8.57 -32.37
N GLY A 86 38.82 -8.39 -31.16
CA GLY A 86 38.10 -7.86 -29.99
C GLY A 86 38.38 -6.39 -29.76
N ALA A 87 37.48 -5.71 -29.05
CA ALA A 87 37.72 -4.33 -28.58
C ALA A 87 39.04 -4.27 -27.81
N SER A 88 39.86 -3.25 -28.11
CA SER A 88 41.14 -3.08 -27.44
C SER A 88 40.95 -2.81 -25.94
N ALA A 89 41.95 -3.14 -25.12
CA ALA A 89 41.92 -2.85 -23.69
C ALA A 89 41.73 -1.35 -23.40
N ALA A 90 42.25 -0.48 -24.28
CA ALA A 90 42.07 0.96 -24.19
C ALA A 90 40.61 1.36 -24.45
N SER A 91 39.98 0.81 -25.49
CA SER A 91 38.56 1.06 -25.80
C SER A 91 37.64 0.64 -24.65
N LEU A 92 37.87 -0.55 -24.09
CA LEU A 92 37.10 -1.04 -22.94
C LEU A 92 37.28 -0.18 -21.68
N ALA A 93 38.47 0.37 -21.46
CA ALA A 93 38.71 1.28 -20.34
C ALA A 93 37.97 2.61 -20.50
N THR A 94 37.93 3.15 -21.73
CA THR A 94 37.15 4.35 -22.06
C THR A 94 35.65 4.12 -21.87
N ASP A 95 35.12 3.02 -22.41
CA ASP A 95 33.70 2.67 -22.26
C ASP A 95 33.32 2.48 -20.78
N LEU A 96 34.18 1.84 -19.99
CA LEU A 96 33.99 1.67 -18.56
C LEU A 96 33.96 3.02 -17.81
N ALA A 97 34.84 3.95 -18.19
CA ALA A 97 34.86 5.29 -17.61
C ALA A 97 33.57 6.06 -17.94
N LEU A 98 33.13 6.02 -19.20
CA LEU A 98 31.89 6.66 -19.65
C LEU A 98 30.67 6.11 -18.91
N VAL A 99 30.53 4.78 -18.83
CA VAL A 99 29.42 4.11 -18.14
C VAL A 99 29.42 4.44 -16.65
N ARG A 100 30.60 4.58 -16.01
CA ARG A 100 30.68 4.96 -14.59
C ARG A 100 30.19 6.38 -14.35
N GLU A 101 30.57 7.32 -15.21
CA GLU A 101 30.10 8.71 -15.13
C GLU A 101 28.60 8.79 -15.38
N GLU A 102 28.08 8.08 -16.39
CA GLU A 102 26.63 8.04 -16.65
C GLU A 102 25.86 7.41 -15.48
N ASN A 103 26.38 6.31 -14.90
CA ASN A 103 25.75 5.69 -13.73
C ASN A 103 25.72 6.63 -12.53
N LYS A 104 26.78 7.42 -12.33
CA LYS A 104 26.84 8.44 -11.28
C LYS A 104 25.80 9.53 -11.53
N ALA A 105 25.73 10.08 -12.74
CA ALA A 105 24.73 11.10 -13.10
C ALA A 105 23.30 10.60 -12.90
N LEU A 106 22.99 9.38 -13.36
CA LEU A 106 21.69 8.74 -13.17
C LEU A 106 21.35 8.52 -11.69
N ARG A 107 22.33 8.14 -10.87
CA ARG A 107 22.12 8.00 -9.41
C ARG A 107 21.78 9.33 -8.77
N GLU A 108 22.48 10.40 -9.13
CA GLU A 108 22.25 11.75 -8.63
C GLU A 108 20.89 12.30 -9.07
N GLU A 109 20.49 12.07 -10.32
CA GLU A 109 19.15 12.43 -10.81
C GLU A 109 18.05 11.66 -10.06
N ARG A 110 18.22 10.35 -9.92
CA ARG A 110 17.30 9.50 -9.14
C ARG A 110 17.17 9.99 -7.70
N ASP A 111 18.26 10.39 -7.06
CA ASP A 111 18.22 10.94 -5.70
C ASP A 111 17.55 12.31 -5.64
N ARG A 112 17.76 13.17 -6.65
CA ARG A 112 17.05 14.45 -6.79
C ARG A 112 15.54 14.24 -6.94
N LEU A 113 15.12 13.33 -7.82
CA LEU A 113 13.72 13.01 -8.07
C LEU A 113 13.06 12.40 -6.83
N LYS A 114 13.71 11.46 -6.14
CA LYS A 114 13.20 10.89 -4.88
C LYS A 114 12.94 11.98 -3.84
N LYS A 115 13.90 12.88 -3.64
CA LYS A 115 13.74 14.01 -2.71
C LYS A 115 12.60 14.95 -3.11
N ALA A 116 12.43 15.22 -4.42
CA ALA A 116 11.34 16.05 -4.92
C ALA A 116 9.96 15.41 -4.67
N VAL A 117 9.83 14.12 -4.96
CA VAL A 117 8.60 13.35 -4.69
C VAL A 117 8.29 13.31 -3.20
N GLN A 118 9.28 13.05 -2.35
CA GLN A 118 9.08 13.05 -0.90
C GLN A 118 8.56 14.40 -0.37
N ARG A 119 9.13 15.51 -0.85
CA ARG A 119 8.64 16.86 -0.49
C ARG A 119 7.23 17.12 -0.99
N SER A 120 6.91 16.73 -2.22
CA SER A 120 5.56 16.90 -2.79
C SER A 120 4.52 16.09 -2.03
N LEU A 121 4.84 14.84 -1.66
CA LEU A 121 3.97 14.01 -0.84
C LEU A 121 3.77 14.59 0.56
N GLY A 122 4.83 15.10 1.20
CA GLY A 122 4.70 15.82 2.47
C GLY A 122 3.74 17.00 2.38
N ALA A 123 3.92 17.87 1.38
CA ALA A 123 3.04 19.01 1.17
C ALA A 123 1.58 18.60 0.87
N GLN A 124 1.34 17.51 0.15
CA GLN A 124 0.00 16.98 -0.11
C GLN A 124 -0.67 16.45 1.17
N LEU A 125 0.09 15.75 2.03
CA LEU A 125 -0.41 15.27 3.32
C LEU A 125 -0.75 16.43 4.25
N ASP A 126 0.12 17.45 4.33
CA ASP A 126 -0.14 18.65 5.13
C ASP A 126 -1.39 19.39 4.66
N GLN A 127 -1.59 19.52 3.34
CA GLN A 127 -2.80 20.11 2.77
C GLN A 127 -4.05 19.28 3.07
N ALA A 128 -3.97 17.95 2.98
CA ALA A 128 -5.09 17.06 3.28
C ALA A 128 -5.49 17.19 4.76
N GLY A 129 -4.51 17.16 5.68
CA GLY A 129 -4.75 17.33 7.11
C GLY A 129 -5.31 18.72 7.45
N THR A 130 -4.82 19.77 6.77
CA THR A 130 -5.34 21.13 6.95
C THR A 130 -6.83 21.22 6.57
N ARG A 131 -7.24 20.61 5.45
CA ARG A 131 -8.65 20.59 5.03
C ARG A 131 -9.56 19.87 6.01
N GLU A 132 -9.11 18.74 6.55
CA GLU A 132 -9.85 17.98 7.56
C GLU A 132 -10.02 18.79 8.85
N LEU A 133 -8.95 19.47 9.30
CA LEU A 133 -9.02 20.37 10.46
C LEU A 133 -9.96 21.54 10.22
N THR A 134 -9.94 22.16 9.04
CA THR A 134 -10.89 23.24 8.69
C THR A 134 -12.33 22.74 8.73
N ALA A 135 -12.63 21.61 8.10
CA ALA A 135 -13.98 21.02 8.14
C ALA A 135 -14.43 20.74 9.58
N ARG A 136 -13.53 20.23 10.43
CA ARG A 136 -13.83 19.99 11.84
C ARG A 136 -14.09 21.28 12.62
N ILE A 137 -13.35 22.35 12.33
CA ILE A 137 -13.58 23.67 12.93
C ILE A 137 -14.97 24.19 12.53
N ASP A 138 -15.34 24.08 11.26
CA ASP A 138 -16.65 24.52 10.78
C ASP A 138 -17.80 23.73 11.45
N GLU A 139 -17.66 22.42 11.58
CA GLU A 139 -18.60 21.57 12.33
C GLU A 139 -18.74 22.00 13.79
N LEU A 140 -17.60 22.28 14.45
CA LEU A 140 -17.59 22.71 15.85
C LEU A 140 -18.22 24.09 16.02
N LEU A 141 -17.98 25.02 15.08
CA LEU A 141 -18.62 26.33 15.09
C LEU A 141 -20.14 26.22 14.94
N ALA A 142 -20.61 25.39 14.00
CA ALA A 142 -22.05 25.12 13.83
C ALA A 142 -22.66 24.42 15.06
N ALA A 143 -21.92 23.57 15.76
CA ALA A 143 -22.36 22.97 17.01
C ALA A 143 -22.44 24.00 18.14
N VAL A 144 -21.46 24.89 18.27
CA VAL A 144 -21.45 25.97 19.26
C VAL A 144 -22.62 26.92 19.04
N GLU A 145 -22.92 27.29 17.79
CA GLU A 145 -24.05 28.14 17.47
C GLU A 145 -25.39 27.49 17.86
N ARG A 146 -25.60 26.22 17.50
CA ARG A 146 -26.81 25.48 17.89
C ARG A 146 -26.99 25.40 19.41
N LEU A 147 -25.93 25.04 20.14
CA LEU A 147 -25.97 24.96 21.60
C LEU A 147 -26.19 26.33 22.26
N THR A 148 -25.72 27.41 21.62
CA THR A 148 -25.95 28.78 22.08
C THR A 148 -27.42 29.14 21.96
N VAL A 149 -28.05 28.84 20.82
CA VAL A 149 -29.48 29.06 20.60
C VAL A 149 -30.33 28.24 21.58
N GLU A 150 -30.08 26.94 21.69
CA GLU A 150 -30.81 26.04 22.60
C GLU A 150 -30.70 26.50 24.06
N ARG A 151 -29.50 26.90 24.50
CA ARG A 151 -29.30 27.46 25.84
C ARG A 151 -30.14 28.73 26.05
N ASP A 152 -30.21 29.60 25.06
CA ASP A 152 -30.92 30.88 25.18
C ASP A 152 -32.45 30.66 25.19
N GLU A 153 -32.95 29.70 24.42
CA GLU A 153 -34.34 29.24 24.46
C GLU A 153 -34.70 28.66 25.84
N ILE A 154 -33.89 27.73 26.37
CA ILE A 154 -34.11 27.14 27.69
C ILE A 154 -34.09 28.21 28.79
N ARG A 155 -33.21 29.21 28.67
CA ARG A 155 -33.16 30.34 29.61
C ARG A 155 -34.43 31.17 29.57
N ALA A 156 -34.94 31.47 28.38
CA ALA A 156 -36.18 32.21 28.19
C ALA A 156 -37.38 31.45 28.77
N GLU A 157 -37.49 30.15 28.50
CA GLU A 157 -38.55 29.30 29.08
C GLU A 157 -38.46 29.25 30.61
N ARG A 158 -37.25 29.11 31.15
CA ARG A 158 -36.99 29.12 32.59
C ARG A 158 -37.44 30.44 33.23
N ASP A 159 -37.16 31.57 32.59
CA ASP A 159 -37.55 32.88 33.10
C ASP A 159 -39.06 33.08 33.05
N GLU A 160 -39.73 32.60 31.99
CA GLU A 160 -41.20 32.63 31.89
C GLU A 160 -41.87 31.73 32.94
N LEU A 161 -41.36 30.51 33.15
CA LEU A 161 -41.88 29.61 34.18
C LEU A 161 -41.72 30.20 35.59
N ARG A 162 -40.60 30.89 35.86
CA ARG A 162 -40.40 31.60 37.13
C ARG A 162 -41.40 32.73 37.33
N ARG A 163 -41.69 33.49 36.27
CA ARG A 163 -42.71 34.55 36.32
C ARG A 163 -44.09 33.98 36.65
N LYS A 164 -44.50 32.90 35.96
CA LYS A 164 -45.77 32.20 36.23
C LYS A 164 -45.83 31.65 37.65
N LEU A 165 -44.73 31.08 38.15
CA LEU A 165 -44.67 30.58 39.53
C LEU A 165 -44.94 31.71 40.52
N ALA A 166 -44.25 32.85 40.38
CA ALA A 166 -44.45 34.01 41.24
C ALA A 166 -45.90 34.52 41.19
N GLU A 167 -46.50 34.64 40.00
CA GLU A 167 -47.92 35.03 39.85
C GLU A 167 -48.86 34.06 40.58
N THR A 168 -48.66 32.75 40.43
CA THR A 168 -49.49 31.75 41.12
C THR A 168 -49.29 31.72 42.64
N GLU A 169 -48.08 32.02 43.12
CA GLU A 169 -47.78 32.15 44.55
C GLU A 169 -48.48 33.37 45.15
N ASP A 170 -48.47 34.50 44.44
CA ASP A 170 -49.19 35.72 44.82
C ASP A 170 -50.71 35.51 44.85
N ASP A 171 -51.28 34.87 43.82
CA ASP A 171 -52.69 34.53 43.76
C ASP A 171 -53.10 33.60 44.92
N LEU A 172 -52.28 32.59 45.23
CA LEU A 172 -52.51 31.67 46.36
C LEU A 172 -52.45 32.41 47.70
N ALA A 173 -51.50 33.33 47.87
CA ALA A 173 -51.40 34.17 49.07
C ALA A 173 -52.65 35.04 49.23
N ALA A 174 -53.10 35.70 48.16
CA ALA A 174 -54.31 36.52 48.14
C ALA A 174 -55.58 35.70 48.48
N ALA A 175 -55.73 34.52 47.89
CA ALA A 175 -56.85 33.61 48.15
C ALA A 175 -56.88 33.13 49.61
N ARG A 176 -55.71 32.77 50.17
CA ARG A 176 -55.57 32.40 51.59
C ARG A 176 -55.96 33.55 52.51
N GLU A 177 -55.52 34.77 52.22
CA GLU A 177 -55.89 35.94 53.01
C GLU A 177 -57.39 36.29 52.91
N ALA A 178 -57.98 36.16 51.72
CA ALA A 178 -59.43 36.32 51.53
C ALA A 178 -60.22 35.28 52.34
N GLY A 179 -59.80 34.01 52.30
CA GLY A 179 -60.39 32.93 53.11
C GLY A 179 -60.31 33.23 54.62
N LYS A 180 -59.15 33.67 55.12
CA LYS A 180 -59.00 34.09 56.52
C LYS A 180 -59.91 35.26 56.90
N ARG A 181 -60.12 36.24 56.00
CA ARG A 181 -61.04 37.37 56.25
C ARG A 181 -62.49 36.90 56.30
N MET A 182 -62.90 36.04 55.37
CA MET A 182 -64.25 35.48 55.32
C MET A 182 -64.56 34.65 56.57
N MET A 183 -63.67 33.76 56.99
CA MET A 183 -63.82 32.98 58.22
C MET A 183 -63.94 33.88 59.47
N ARG A 184 -63.16 34.96 59.54
CA ARG A 184 -63.29 35.96 60.62
C ARG A 184 -64.64 36.68 60.61
N HIS A 185 -65.22 36.96 59.45
CA HIS A 185 -66.57 37.55 59.35
C HIS A 185 -67.66 36.56 59.79
N VAL A 186 -67.61 35.32 59.30
CA VAL A 186 -68.58 34.26 59.67
C VAL A 186 -68.57 34.03 61.18
N ASN A 187 -67.38 33.89 61.79
CA ASN A 187 -67.26 33.66 63.23
C ASN A 187 -67.75 34.84 64.09
N ARG A 188 -67.78 36.08 63.56
CA ARG A 188 -68.32 37.25 64.26
C ARG A 188 -69.83 37.41 64.09
N GLY A 189 -70.41 36.87 63.03
CA GLY A 189 -71.87 36.91 62.78
C GLY A 189 -72.65 35.76 63.44
N GLN A 190 -71.97 34.80 64.07
CA GLN A 190 -72.56 33.66 64.79
C GLN A 190 -72.50 33.81 66.33
N GLN A 191 -72.13 34.99 66.83
CA GLN A 191 -72.12 35.34 68.27
C GLN A 191 -73.28 36.26 68.63
#